data_AF-A0A821K3N2-F1
#
_entry.id   AF-A0A821K3N2-F1
#
_cell.length_a   1.000
_cell.length_b   1.000
_cell.length_c   1.000
_cell.angle_alpha   90.00
_cell.angle_beta   90.00
_cell.angle_gamma   90.00
#
_symmetry.space_group_name_H-M   'P 1'
#
loop_
_entity.id
_entity.type
_entity.pdbx_description
1 polymer ?
#
loop_
_entity_poly.entity_id
_entity_poly.type
_entity_poly.pdbx_seq_one_letter_code
_entity_poly.pdbx_strand_id
1 'polypeptide(L)'
;MQANDKEYLTIEKSISYTICIILGKGPFFNVSTLAGRFLTYGLHALQIILPAIYTASLLASIIIENSKPTISGIDDIRNGKILPNQIGILVGSQAEEYYLNSISQDKKDYPLKTTNEIYTSLIDGDID
;
A
#
# COMPACT_ATOMS: atom_id res chain seq x y z
N MET A 1 27.76 55.04 9.32
CA MET A 1 27.09 54.80 10.62
C MET A 1 26.05 53.71 10.37
N GLN A 2 26.46 52.44 10.46
CA GLN A 2 25.59 51.28 10.17
C GLN A 2 24.65 51.08 11.35
N ALA A 3 23.35 51.27 11.14
CA ALA A 3 22.33 50.89 12.09
C ALA A 3 22.33 49.36 12.22
N ASN A 4 22.53 48.90 13.44
CA ASN A 4 22.57 47.50 13.84
C ASN A 4 21.13 47.03 14.05
N ASP A 5 20.42 46.69 12.96
CA ASP A 5 19.10 46.07 13.04
C ASP A 5 19.26 44.60 13.47
N LYS A 6 19.25 44.38 14.78
CA LYS A 6 19.06 43.03 15.35
C LYS A 6 17.61 42.66 15.09
N GLU A 7 17.37 41.95 13.99
CA GLU A 7 16.04 41.48 13.63
C GLU A 7 15.56 40.44 14.65
N TYR A 8 14.54 40.80 15.44
CA TYR A 8 13.99 39.92 16.47
C TYR A 8 13.08 38.85 15.84
N LEU A 9 13.18 37.61 16.33
CA LEU A 9 12.33 36.50 15.93
C LEU A 9 10.92 36.69 16.51
N THR A 10 9.96 37.10 15.69
CA THR A 10 8.52 37.08 16.01
C THR A 10 7.91 35.69 15.78
N ILE A 11 6.79 35.40 16.45
CA ILE A 11 6.08 34.10 16.35
C ILE A 11 5.77 33.75 14.88
N GLU A 12 5.26 34.72 14.12
CA GLU A 12 4.96 34.57 12.69
C GLU A 12 6.19 34.11 11.88
N LYS A 13 7.33 34.77 12.09
CA LYS A 13 8.59 34.42 11.42
C LYS A 13 9.07 33.03 11.82
N SER A 14 8.90 32.64 13.07
CA SER A 14 9.28 31.30 13.56
C SER A 14 8.43 30.17 12.96
N ILE A 15 7.12 30.41 12.79
CA ILE A 15 6.19 29.46 12.16
C ILE A 15 6.53 29.33 10.67
N SER A 16 6.67 30.46 9.98
CA SER A 16 7.03 30.49 8.54
C SER A 16 8.37 29.81 8.27
N TYR A 17 9.37 30.06 9.14
CA TYR A 17 10.68 29.41 9.09
C TYR A 17 10.56 27.88 9.18
N THR A 18 9.79 27.38 10.15
CA THR A 18 9.61 25.94 10.38
C THR A 18 8.92 25.27 9.20
N ILE A 19 7.85 25.89 8.69
CA ILE A 19 7.12 25.40 7.52
C ILE A 19 8.02 25.35 6.29
N CYS A 20 8.84 26.38 6.06
CA CYS A 20 9.72 26.42 4.88
C CYS A 20 10.84 25.39 4.93
N ILE A 21 11.36 25.07 6.12
CA ILE A 21 12.30 23.95 6.27
C ILE A 21 11.60 22.63 6.00
N ILE A 22 10.42 22.39 6.58
CA ILE A 22 9.66 21.13 6.37
C ILE A 22 9.29 20.96 4.89
N LEU A 23 8.99 22.05 4.18
CA LEU A 23 8.69 22.03 2.74
C LEU A 23 9.94 22.02 1.85
N GLY A 24 11.15 22.07 2.42
CA GLY A 24 12.42 22.05 1.69
C GLY A 24 12.75 23.31 0.90
N LYS A 25 12.09 24.42 1.19
CA LYS A 25 12.35 25.73 0.53
C LYS A 25 13.54 26.48 1.12
N GLY A 26 14.18 25.92 2.15
CA GLY A 26 15.30 26.53 2.85
C GLY A 26 14.88 27.66 3.80
N PRO A 27 15.74 28.03 4.75
CA PRO A 27 15.44 29.10 5.70
C PRO A 27 15.57 30.50 5.07
N PHE A 28 14.61 31.40 5.35
CA PHE A 28 14.65 32.80 4.88
C PHE A 28 15.72 33.66 5.58
N PHE A 29 16.20 33.24 6.74
CA PHE A 29 17.23 33.92 7.52
C PHE A 29 18.07 32.90 8.29
N ASN A 30 19.33 33.23 8.57
CA ASN A 30 20.24 32.34 9.29
C ASN A 30 20.14 32.56 10.81
N VAL A 31 19.96 31.47 11.55
CA VAL A 31 19.97 31.52 13.01
C VAL A 31 21.42 31.59 13.51
N SER A 32 21.74 32.66 14.22
CA SER A 32 23.09 32.94 14.72
C SER A 32 23.42 32.19 16.02
N THR A 33 22.40 31.78 16.78
CA THR A 33 22.59 31.10 18.08
C THR A 33 22.89 29.62 17.92
N LEU A 34 23.74 29.08 18.79
CA LEU A 34 24.12 27.66 18.77
C LEU A 34 22.90 26.73 18.94
N ALA A 35 22.02 27.05 19.89
CA ALA A 35 20.79 26.31 20.14
C ALA A 35 19.84 26.33 18.92
N GLY A 36 19.73 27.48 18.25
CA GLY A 36 18.86 27.61 17.07
C GLY A 36 19.38 26.87 15.84
N ARG A 37 20.71 26.78 15.67
CA ARG A 37 21.33 25.93 14.63
C ARG A 37 21.07 24.45 14.88
N PHE A 38 21.18 24.00 16.13
CA PHE A 38 20.87 22.63 16.49
C PHE A 38 19.40 22.28 16.18
N LEU A 39 18.47 23.16 16.55
CA LEU A 39 17.05 23.04 16.19
C LEU A 39 16.84 22.96 14.68
N THR A 40 17.55 23.78 13.91
CA THR A 40 17.48 23.78 12.44
C THR A 40 17.95 22.45 11.85
N TYR A 41 19.03 21.86 12.38
CA TYR A 41 19.46 20.51 11.97
C TYR A 41 18.41 19.44 12.30
N GLY A 42 17.78 19.53 13.47
CA GLY A 42 16.67 18.64 13.84
C GLY A 42 15.48 18.77 12.87
N LEU A 43 15.13 19.99 12.48
CA LEU A 43 14.07 20.24 11.49
C LEU A 43 14.42 19.68 10.11
N HIS A 44 15.69 19.78 9.67
CA HIS A 44 16.13 19.16 8.43
C HIS A 44 16.11 17.63 8.49
N ALA A 45 16.41 17.02 9.64
CA ALA A 45 16.25 15.58 9.81
C ALA A 45 14.76 15.17 9.68
N LEU A 46 13.86 15.91 10.33
CA LEU A 46 12.41 15.68 10.23
C LEU A 46 11.88 15.88 8.80
N GLN A 47 12.38 16.88 8.09
CA GLN A 47 12.06 17.14 6.68
C GLN A 47 12.32 15.91 5.79
N ILE A 48 13.34 15.10 6.10
CA ILE A 48 13.66 13.90 5.33
C ILE A 48 12.85 12.70 5.82
N ILE A 49 12.74 12.53 7.14
CA ILE A 49 12.10 11.36 7.76
C ILE A 49 10.60 11.33 7.49
N LEU A 50 9.89 12.47 7.59
CA LEU A 50 8.43 12.51 7.46
C LEU A 50 7.96 12.09 6.05
N PRO A 51 8.50 12.65 4.94
CA PRO A 51 8.13 12.19 3.59
C PRO A 51 8.51 10.73 3.34
N ALA A 52 9.64 10.26 3.89
CA ALA A 52 10.07 8.87 3.75
C ALA A 52 9.08 7.90 4.40
N ILE A 53 8.65 8.18 5.63
CA ILE A 53 7.64 7.36 6.32
C ILE A 53 6.31 7.40 5.57
N TYR A 54 5.87 8.58 5.13
CA TYR A 54 4.62 8.72 4.38
C TYR A 54 4.66 7.91 3.07
N THR A 55 5.76 8.02 2.32
CA THR A 55 5.95 7.29 1.05
C THR A 55 6.00 5.78 1.29
N ALA A 56 6.71 5.33 2.32
CA ALA A 56 6.79 3.91 2.68
C ALA A 56 5.42 3.35 3.09
N SER A 57 4.65 4.10 3.90
CA SER A 57 3.31 3.70 4.30
C SER A 57 2.36 3.62 3.11
N LEU A 58 2.41 4.61 2.22
CA LEU A 58 1.60 4.64 1.02
C LEU A 58 1.94 3.46 0.10
N LEU A 59 3.24 3.21 -0.11
CA LEU A 59 3.71 2.10 -0.93
C LEU A 59 3.29 0.75 -0.34
N ALA A 60 3.37 0.59 0.98
CA ALA A 60 2.93 -0.63 1.66
C ALA A 60 1.43 -0.90 1.43
N SER A 61 0.58 0.13 1.57
CA SER A 61 -0.86 0.01 1.28
C SER A 61 -1.11 -0.40 -0.18
N ILE A 62 -0.43 0.24 -1.13
CA ILE A 62 -0.57 -0.08 -2.56
C ILE A 62 -0.11 -1.51 -2.85
N ILE A 63 0.99 -1.97 -2.26
CA ILE A 63 1.50 -3.34 -2.46
C ILE A 63 0.51 -4.36 -1.90
N ILE A 64 -0.03 -4.13 -0.70
CA ILE A 64 -0.99 -5.06 -0.08
C ILE A 64 -2.27 -5.13 -0.92
N GLU A 65 -2.81 -4.00 -1.35
CA GLU A 65 -4.04 -3.96 -2.17
C GLU A 65 -3.85 -4.62 -3.54
N ASN A 66 -2.68 -4.47 -4.16
CA ASN A 66 -2.39 -5.06 -5.47
C ASN A 66 -1.84 -6.49 -5.40
N SER A 67 -1.52 -6.99 -4.21
CA SER A 67 -1.13 -8.39 -4.05
C SER A 67 -2.37 -9.27 -4.21
N LYS A 68 -2.49 -9.95 -5.36
CA LYS A 68 -3.55 -10.95 -5.56
C LYS A 68 -3.43 -11.98 -4.44
N PRO A 69 -4.51 -12.30 -3.72
CA PRO A 69 -4.46 -13.27 -2.64
C PRO A 69 -4.11 -14.65 -3.22
N THR A 70 -2.90 -15.15 -2.96
CA THR A 70 -2.53 -16.51 -3.35
C THR A 70 -3.39 -17.50 -2.57
N ILE A 71 -3.97 -18.47 -3.27
CA ILE A 71 -4.70 -19.58 -2.68
C ILE A 71 -3.65 -20.55 -2.12
N SER A 72 -3.59 -20.67 -0.79
CA SER A 72 -2.57 -21.51 -0.15
C SER A 72 -3.00 -22.96 -0.03
N GLY A 73 -4.30 -23.26 -0.12
CA GLY A 73 -4.82 -24.61 0.00
C GLY A 73 -6.34 -24.70 -0.10
N ILE A 74 -6.85 -25.91 0.12
CA ILE A 74 -8.28 -26.23 -0.03
C ILE A 74 -9.18 -25.51 0.98
N ASP A 75 -8.64 -25.18 2.16
CA ASP A 75 -9.39 -24.48 3.20
C ASP A 75 -9.71 -23.03 2.80
N ASP A 76 -8.83 -22.38 2.04
CA ASP A 76 -9.06 -21.04 1.49
C ASP A 76 -10.25 -21.03 0.52
N ILE A 77 -10.36 -22.10 -0.28
CA ILE A 77 -11.48 -22.31 -1.22
C ILE A 77 -12.77 -22.53 -0.44
N ARG A 78 -12.75 -23.42 0.55
CA ARG A 78 -13.89 -23.70 1.43
C ARG A 78 -14.39 -22.47 2.18
N ASN A 79 -13.47 -21.63 2.65
CA ASN A 79 -13.77 -20.40 3.38
C ASN A 79 -14.25 -19.24 2.48
N GLY A 80 -14.31 -19.44 1.16
CA GLY A 80 -14.85 -18.45 0.22
C GLY A 80 -13.89 -17.32 -0.11
N LYS A 81 -12.57 -17.58 -0.07
CA LYS A 81 -11.54 -16.61 -0.52
C LYS A 81 -11.61 -16.37 -2.04
N ILE A 82 -12.22 -17.29 -2.78
CA ILE A 82 -12.52 -17.20 -4.20
C ILE A 82 -14.04 -17.20 -4.36
N LEU A 83 -14.55 -16.46 -5.35
CA LEU A 83 -15.96 -16.51 -5.69
C LEU A 83 -16.29 -17.89 -6.31
N PRO A 84 -17.39 -18.56 -5.94
CA PRO A 84 -17.68 -19.90 -6.43
C PRO A 84 -17.78 -20.00 -7.96
N ASN A 85 -18.26 -18.94 -8.60
CA ASN A 85 -18.38 -18.85 -10.06
C ASN A 85 -17.04 -18.70 -10.80
N GLN A 86 -15.92 -18.56 -10.08
CA GLN A 86 -14.56 -18.55 -10.63
C GLN A 86 -13.81 -19.86 -10.38
N ILE A 87 -14.45 -20.83 -9.72
CA ILE A 87 -13.85 -22.15 -9.48
C ILE A 87 -14.21 -23.05 -10.65
N GLY A 88 -13.20 -23.35 -11.47
CA GLY A 88 -13.32 -24.24 -12.62
C GLY A 88 -13.23 -25.71 -12.23
N ILE A 89 -14.26 -26.50 -12.52
CA ILE A 89 -14.29 -27.94 -12.20
C ILE A 89 -14.58 -28.75 -13.47
N LEU A 90 -13.74 -29.75 -13.72
CA LEU A 90 -13.94 -30.67 -14.83
C LEU A 90 -15.07 -31.65 -14.52
N VAL A 91 -16.18 -31.53 -15.24
CA VAL A 91 -17.37 -32.36 -15.08
C VAL A 91 -17.07 -33.81 -15.48
N GLY A 92 -17.57 -34.77 -14.69
CA GLY A 92 -17.33 -36.20 -14.85
C GLY A 92 -15.98 -36.68 -14.31
N SER A 93 -15.22 -35.81 -13.62
CA SER A 93 -13.94 -36.18 -13.00
C SER A 93 -14.10 -36.61 -11.54
N GLN A 94 -13.15 -37.38 -11.01
CA GLN A 94 -13.11 -37.70 -9.58
C GLN A 94 -12.94 -36.44 -8.69
N ALA A 95 -12.36 -35.37 -9.25
CA ALA A 95 -12.21 -34.10 -8.55
C ALA A 95 -13.56 -33.40 -8.34
N GLU A 96 -14.49 -33.50 -9.30
CA GLU A 96 -15.85 -32.98 -9.16
C GLU A 96 -16.56 -33.66 -7.98
N GLU A 97 -16.51 -35.00 -7.91
CA GLU A 97 -17.17 -35.75 -6.85
C GLU A 97 -16.60 -35.38 -5.46
N TYR A 98 -15.29 -35.25 -5.34
CA TYR A 98 -14.67 -34.80 -4.08
C TYR A 98 -15.07 -33.37 -3.71
N TYR A 99 -15.06 -32.46 -4.69
CA TYR A 99 -15.38 -31.05 -4.48
C TYR A 99 -16.84 -30.84 -4.06
N LEU A 100 -17.80 -31.47 -4.77
CA LEU A 100 -19.22 -31.38 -4.45
C LEU A 100 -19.52 -31.91 -3.04
N ASN A 101 -18.86 -33.00 -2.64
CA ASN A 101 -19.09 -33.63 -1.33
C ASN A 101 -18.38 -32.90 -0.17
N SER A 102 -17.24 -32.24 -0.43
CA SER A 102 -16.34 -31.77 0.65
C SER A 102 -16.17 -30.25 0.70
N ILE A 103 -16.54 -29.51 -0.35
CA ILE A 103 -16.12 -28.12 -0.55
C ILE A 103 -17.27 -27.22 -1.04
N SER A 104 -18.09 -27.65 -2.00
CA SER A 104 -19.01 -26.75 -2.71
C SER A 104 -20.09 -26.12 -1.82
N GLN A 105 -20.55 -26.81 -0.77
CA GLN A 105 -21.62 -26.32 0.13
C GLN A 105 -22.82 -25.72 -0.65
N ASP A 106 -23.26 -26.38 -1.74
CA ASP A 106 -24.35 -25.94 -2.63
C ASP A 106 -24.10 -24.62 -3.41
N LYS A 107 -22.85 -24.19 -3.52
CA LYS A 107 -22.47 -23.00 -4.32
C LYS A 107 -22.36 -23.36 -5.81
N LYS A 108 -22.63 -22.37 -6.67
CA LYS A 108 -22.65 -22.54 -8.13
C LYS A 108 -21.25 -22.35 -8.71
N ASP A 109 -20.64 -23.44 -9.16
CA ASP A 109 -19.29 -23.47 -9.74
C ASP A 109 -19.30 -23.26 -11.27
N TYR A 110 -18.11 -23.10 -11.86
CA TYR A 110 -17.94 -22.99 -13.32
C TYR A 110 -17.67 -24.39 -13.93
N PRO A 111 -18.65 -25.00 -14.62
CA PRO A 111 -18.50 -26.36 -15.15
C PRO A 111 -17.65 -26.35 -16.43
N LEU A 112 -16.55 -27.10 -16.42
CA LEU A 112 -15.65 -27.27 -17.57
C LEU A 112 -15.82 -28.69 -18.13
N LYS A 113 -15.85 -28.82 -19.45
CA LYS A 113 -16.09 -30.11 -20.14
C LYS A 113 -14.82 -30.74 -20.69
N THR A 114 -13.81 -29.92 -20.99
CA THR A 114 -12.56 -30.40 -21.59
C THR A 114 -11.35 -29.73 -20.95
N THR A 115 -10.19 -30.40 -20.99
CA THR A 115 -8.94 -29.85 -20.46
C THR A 115 -8.51 -28.57 -21.19
N ASN A 116 -8.79 -28.45 -22.49
CA ASN A 116 -8.49 -27.23 -23.25
C ASN A 116 -9.31 -26.03 -22.76
N GLU A 117 -10.56 -26.26 -22.35
CA GLU A 117 -11.44 -25.24 -21.79
C GLU A 117 -10.89 -24.68 -20.48
N ILE A 118 -10.25 -25.53 -19.66
CA ILE A 118 -9.55 -25.11 -18.43
C ILE A 118 -8.47 -24.08 -18.77
N TYR A 119 -7.62 -24.39 -19.76
CA TYR A 119 -6.52 -23.51 -20.15
C TYR A 119 -7.03 -22.18 -20.72
N THR A 120 -8.04 -22.20 -21.58
CA THR A 120 -8.60 -20.98 -22.16
C THR A 120 -9.27 -20.12 -21.09
N SER A 121 -10.08 -20.71 -20.21
CA SER A 121 -10.76 -19.95 -19.16
C SER A 121 -9.81 -19.37 -18.11
N LEU A 122 -8.67 -20.03 -17.83
CA LEU A 122 -7.60 -19.46 -16.99
C LEU A 122 -6.90 -18.28 -17.66
N ILE A 123 -6.69 -18.34 -18.99
CA ILE A 123 -6.05 -17.25 -19.75
C ILE A 123 -6.99 -16.05 -19.85
N ASP A 124 -8.28 -16.30 -20.08
CA ASP A 124 -9.32 -15.28 -20.23
C ASP A 124 -9.72 -14.64 -18.88
N GLY A 125 -9.36 -15.28 -17.76
CA GLY A 125 -9.65 -14.81 -16.40
C GLY A 125 -11.09 -15.08 -15.94
N ASP A 126 -11.77 -16.01 -16.60
CA ASP A 126 -13.11 -16.47 -16.22
C ASP A 126 -13.07 -17.34 -14.95
N ILE A 127 -11.93 -18.00 -14.70
CA ILE A 127 -11.63 -18.84 -13.54
C ILE A 127 -10.26 -18.49 -12.95
N ASP A 128 -10.09 -18.68 -11.64
CA ASP A 128 -8.86 -18.38 -10.86
C ASP A 128 -8.18 -19.65 -10.31
#